data_AF-A0A0D2KDX8-F1
#
_entry.id   AF-A0A0D2KDX8-F1
#
_cell.length_a   1.000
_cell.length_b   1.000
_cell.length_c   1.000
_cell.angle_alpha   90.00
_cell.angle_beta   90.00
_cell.angle_gamma   90.00
#
_symmetry.space_group_name_H-M   'P 1'
#
loop_
_entity.id
_entity.type
_entity.pdbx_description
1 polymer ?
#
loop_
_entity_poly.entity_id
_entity_poly.type
_entity_poly.pdbx_seq_one_letter_code
_entity_poly.pdbx_strand_id
1 'polypeptide(L)'
;MVKALFGGNKEGGGGMGNPFGDMGKLMESVKKAQEMVQVETQRVQKELESTEFDGYDDEETVRVVLSGNQIPKNVEITQEGIDAGAEELSRRVTQAMQEAHSKSVAGMKEKMRGLAQNLGLPGLPGQ
;
A
#
# COMPACT_ATOMS: atom_id res chain seq x y z
N MET A 1 -63.14 -18.17 50.36
CA MET A 1 -62.08 -19.20 50.26
C MET A 1 -61.16 -18.80 49.12
N VAL A 2 -59.90 -18.52 49.46
CA VAL A 2 -58.86 -18.02 48.56
C VAL A 2 -58.28 -19.17 47.74
N LYS A 3 -58.16 -19.02 46.41
CA LYS A 3 -57.11 -19.70 45.64
C LYS A 3 -56.70 -18.86 44.44
N ALA A 4 -55.70 -18.02 44.67
CA ALA A 4 -54.83 -17.48 43.63
C ALA A 4 -53.87 -18.57 43.13
N LEU A 5 -53.54 -18.55 41.84
CA LEU A 5 -52.37 -19.14 41.16
C LEU A 5 -52.62 -18.89 39.64
N PHE A 6 -52.42 -17.67 39.12
CA PHE A 6 -51.16 -17.12 38.61
C PHE A 6 -50.44 -17.99 37.55
N GLY A 7 -50.26 -17.39 36.37
CA GLY A 7 -49.35 -17.83 35.29
C GLY A 7 -50.10 -18.37 34.07
N GLY A 8 -50.31 -17.66 32.97
CA GLY A 8 -49.52 -16.58 32.38
C GLY A 8 -49.11 -17.01 30.98
N ASN A 9 -49.97 -16.72 29.99
CA ASN A 9 -49.63 -16.76 28.58
C ASN A 9 -48.52 -15.74 28.31
N LYS A 10 -47.41 -16.15 27.68
CA LYS A 10 -46.51 -15.24 26.95
C LYS A 10 -45.69 -16.01 25.93
N GLU A 11 -46.14 -15.86 24.69
CA GLU A 11 -45.34 -15.91 23.48
C GLU A 11 -44.07 -15.05 23.61
N GLY A 12 -43.03 -15.43 22.87
CA GLY A 12 -41.89 -14.56 22.56
C GLY A 12 -40.67 -14.76 23.47
N GLY A 13 -39.81 -15.69 23.08
CA GLY A 13 -38.43 -15.78 23.55
C GLY A 13 -37.50 -15.82 22.35
N GLY A 14 -37.26 -14.65 21.75
CA GLY A 14 -36.24 -14.47 20.72
C GLY A 14 -34.86 -14.92 21.22
N GLY A 15 -34.06 -15.46 20.31
CA GLY A 15 -32.74 -15.99 20.60
C GLY A 15 -31.86 -14.97 21.31
N MET A 16 -31.38 -15.35 22.50
CA MET A 16 -30.26 -14.69 23.13
C MET A 16 -29.01 -15.51 22.80
N GLY A 17 -28.40 -15.22 21.66
CA GLY A 17 -27.06 -15.72 21.33
C GLY A 17 -26.09 -15.32 22.45
N ASN A 18 -25.22 -16.25 22.86
CA ASN A 18 -24.29 -16.03 23.96
C ASN A 18 -23.30 -14.89 23.63
N PRO A 19 -23.36 -13.73 24.29
CA PRO A 19 -22.56 -12.55 23.92
C PRO A 19 -21.03 -12.79 24.05
N PHE A 20 -20.62 -13.77 24.85
CA PHE A 20 -19.23 -14.22 24.95
C PHE A 20 -18.75 -15.01 23.72
N GLY A 21 -19.63 -15.73 23.04
CA GLY A 21 -19.31 -16.44 21.79
C GLY A 21 -19.12 -15.50 20.62
N ASP A 22 -19.92 -14.43 20.56
CA ASP A 22 -19.80 -13.38 19.54
C ASP A 22 -18.56 -12.50 19.78
N MET A 23 -18.20 -12.24 21.04
CA MET A 23 -16.95 -11.55 21.40
C MET A 23 -15.70 -12.35 20.99
N GLY A 24 -15.71 -13.67 21.15
CA GLY A 24 -14.60 -14.54 20.73
C GLY A 24 -14.41 -14.56 19.21
N LYS A 25 -15.50 -14.64 18.45
CA LYS A 25 -15.47 -14.55 16.98
C LYS A 25 -15.00 -13.17 16.50
N LEU A 26 -15.43 -12.10 17.18
CA LEU A 26 -14.94 -10.74 16.89
C LEU A 26 -13.43 -10.64 17.13
N MET A 27 -12.92 -11.12 18.25
CA MET A 27 -11.49 -11.08 18.57
C MET A 27 -10.64 -11.88 17.56
N GLU A 28 -11.12 -13.06 17.15
CA GLU A 28 -10.45 -13.87 16.11
C GLU A 28 -10.44 -13.15 14.75
N SER A 29 -11.56 -12.51 14.37
CA SER A 29 -11.66 -11.77 13.12
C SER A 29 -10.73 -10.55 13.08
N VAL A 30 -10.60 -9.83 14.20
CA VAL A 30 -9.67 -8.70 14.36
C VAL A 30 -8.22 -9.19 14.27
N LYS A 31 -7.89 -10.30 14.94
CA LYS A 31 -6.54 -10.86 14.88
C LYS A 31 -6.16 -11.29 13.45
N LYS A 32 -7.06 -11.96 12.74
CA LYS A 32 -6.86 -12.31 11.32
C LYS A 32 -6.70 -11.07 10.44
N ALA A 33 -7.51 -10.03 10.66
CA ALA A 33 -7.36 -8.76 9.94
C ALA A 33 -5.98 -8.12 10.20
N GLN A 34 -5.52 -8.09 11.45
CA GLN A 34 -4.19 -7.59 11.80
C GLN A 34 -3.06 -8.39 11.15
N GLU A 35 -3.16 -9.72 11.13
CA GLU A 35 -2.18 -10.60 10.47
C GLU A 35 -2.14 -10.34 8.95
N MET A 36 -3.29 -10.21 8.29
CA MET A 36 -3.38 -9.90 6.87
C MET A 36 -2.74 -8.53 6.54
N VAL A 37 -2.95 -7.51 7.37
CA VAL A 37 -2.32 -6.19 7.21
C VAL A 37 -0.79 -6.30 7.24
N GLN A 38 -0.24 -7.07 8.18
CA GLN A 38 1.21 -7.25 8.30
C GLN A 38 1.81 -7.94 7.07
N VAL A 39 1.17 -9.03 6.62
CA VAL A 39 1.62 -9.78 5.43
C VAL A 39 1.57 -8.91 4.18
N GLU A 40 0.45 -8.22 3.95
CA GLU A 40 0.29 -7.37 2.77
C GLU A 40 1.24 -6.17 2.79
N THR A 41 1.49 -5.58 3.96
CA THR A 41 2.48 -4.51 4.10
C THR A 41 3.88 -5.00 3.75
N GLN A 42 4.28 -6.17 4.26
CA GLN A 42 5.59 -6.77 3.92
C GLN A 42 5.71 -7.10 2.43
N ARG A 43 4.63 -7.59 1.81
CA ARG A 43 4.58 -7.85 0.37
C ARG A 43 4.79 -6.55 -0.42
N VAL A 44 4.06 -5.49 -0.09
CA VAL A 44 4.19 -4.19 -0.74
C VAL A 44 5.60 -3.62 -0.56
N GLN A 45 6.19 -3.73 0.64
CA GLN A 45 7.56 -3.28 0.87
C GLN A 45 8.57 -4.00 -0.03
N LYS A 46 8.46 -5.33 -0.15
CA LYS A 46 9.33 -6.11 -1.04
C LYS A 46 9.12 -5.74 -2.51
N GLU A 47 7.87 -5.55 -2.92
CA GLU A 47 7.56 -5.12 -4.29
C GLU A 47 8.14 -3.73 -4.60
N LEU A 48 8.02 -2.77 -3.67
CA LEU A 48 8.59 -1.44 -3.88
C LEU A 48 10.12 -1.47 -3.93
N GLU A 49 10.75 -2.36 -3.17
CA GLU A 49 12.20 -2.50 -3.19
C GLU A 49 12.72 -3.11 -4.50
N SER A 50 11.99 -4.07 -5.06
CA SER A 50 12.38 -4.77 -6.30
C SER A 50 11.87 -4.12 -7.59
N THR A 51 10.84 -3.27 -7.52
CA THR A 51 10.35 -2.54 -8.71
C THR A 51 11.33 -1.44 -9.04
N GLU A 52 11.81 -1.43 -10.28
CA GLU A 52 12.73 -0.43 -10.81
C GLU A 52 12.01 0.50 -11.78
N PHE A 53 12.35 1.78 -11.71
CA PHE A 53 11.81 2.85 -12.53
C PHE A 53 12.97 3.58 -13.21
N ASP A 54 12.93 3.56 -14.54
CA ASP A 54 13.91 4.23 -15.37
C ASP A 54 13.47 5.66 -15.68
N GLY A 55 14.38 6.60 -15.51
CA GLY A 55 14.27 7.95 -16.03
C GLY A 55 15.40 8.23 -17.02
N TYR A 56 15.09 9.03 -18.02
CA TYR A 56 15.98 9.40 -19.12
C TYR A 56 16.02 10.92 -19.28
N ASP A 57 17.12 11.42 -19.83
CA ASP A 57 17.12 12.76 -20.42
C ASP A 57 16.42 12.74 -21.79
N ASP A 58 16.15 13.93 -22.33
CA ASP A 58 15.39 14.08 -23.58
C ASP A 58 16.06 13.39 -24.80
N GLU A 59 17.38 13.18 -24.75
CA GLU A 59 18.14 12.53 -25.82
C GLU A 59 18.45 11.05 -25.54
N GLU A 60 17.92 10.48 -24.45
CA GLU A 60 18.17 9.09 -24.02
C GLU A 60 19.67 8.75 -23.88
N THR A 61 20.50 9.74 -23.57
CA THR A 61 21.96 9.59 -23.38
C THR A 61 22.35 9.30 -21.93
N VAL A 62 21.44 9.53 -20.99
CA VAL A 62 21.56 9.25 -19.56
C VAL A 62 20.34 8.48 -19.11
N ARG A 63 20.57 7.32 -18.46
CA ARG A 63 19.53 6.53 -17.79
C ARG A 63 19.81 6.49 -16.30
N VAL A 64 18.81 6.84 -15.48
CA VAL A 64 18.84 6.73 -14.02
C VAL A 64 17.79 5.73 -13.58
N VAL A 65 18.18 4.79 -12.72
CA VAL A 65 17.28 3.77 -12.19
C VAL A 65 17.06 4.01 -10.70
N LEU A 66 15.80 4.16 -10.29
CA LEU A 66 15.38 4.22 -8.88
C LEU A 66 14.45 3.04 -8.55
N SER A 67 14.49 2.54 -7.32
CA SER A 67 13.45 1.61 -6.87
C SER A 67 12.12 2.32 -6.57
N GLY A 68 11.05 1.57 -6.35
CA GLY A 68 9.78 2.09 -5.83
C GLY A 68 9.86 2.67 -4.41
N ASN A 69 10.92 2.37 -3.66
CA ASN A 69 11.27 3.03 -2.39
C ASN A 69 12.11 4.30 -2.59
N GLN A 70 12.23 4.79 -3.82
CA GLN A 70 13.02 5.97 -4.18
C GLN A 70 14.52 5.82 -3.87
N ILE A 71 15.03 4.59 -3.85
CA ILE A 71 16.46 4.31 -3.63
C ILE A 71 17.17 4.25 -4.98
N PRO A 72 18.25 5.03 -5.21
CA PRO A 72 19.05 4.92 -6.42
C PRO A 72 19.69 3.54 -6.59
N LYS A 73 19.59 2.99 -7.80
CA LYS A 73 20.10 1.66 -8.15
C LYS A 73 21.22 1.71 -9.18
N ASN A 74 21.07 2.54 -10.21
CA ASN A 74 22.03 2.60 -11.30
C ASN A 74 21.99 3.95 -12.03
N VAL A 75 23.11 4.30 -12.68
CA VAL A 75 23.21 5.40 -13.63
C VAL A 75 24.06 4.93 -14.81
N GLU A 76 23.52 5.05 -16.01
CA GLU A 76 24.22 4.76 -17.27
C GLU A 76 24.29 6.03 -18.10
N ILE A 77 25.45 6.27 -18.71
CA ILE A 77 25.70 7.45 -19.54
C ILE A 77 26.39 6.98 -20.81
N THR A 78 25.86 7.35 -21.97
CA THR A 78 26.45 7.02 -23.27
C THR A 78 27.67 7.90 -23.55
N GLN A 79 28.48 7.50 -24.53
CA GLN A 79 29.61 8.33 -24.97
C GLN A 79 29.13 9.71 -25.47
N GLU A 80 27.99 9.76 -26.15
CA GLU A 80 27.36 11.01 -26.63
C GLU A 80 27.01 11.95 -25.47
N GLY A 81 26.47 11.41 -24.37
CA GLY A 81 26.21 12.20 -23.16
C GLY A 81 27.49 12.75 -22.52
N ILE A 82 28.59 12.00 -22.55
CA ILE A 82 29.91 12.47 -22.08
C ILE A 82 30.46 13.57 -22.99
N ASP A 83 30.36 13.38 -24.30
CA ASP A 83 30.91 14.29 -25.32
C ASP A 83 30.15 15.63 -25.38
N ALA A 84 28.92 15.69 -24.85
CA ALA A 84 28.16 16.93 -24.67
C ALA A 84 28.84 17.91 -23.69
N GLY A 85 29.79 17.45 -22.88
CA GLY A 85 30.55 18.25 -21.93
C GLY A 85 29.88 18.36 -20.56
N ALA A 86 30.65 18.81 -19.57
CA ALA A 86 30.28 18.70 -18.16
C ALA A 86 28.98 19.45 -17.78
N GLU A 87 28.76 20.64 -18.34
CA GLU A 87 27.58 21.46 -18.03
C GLU A 87 26.30 20.79 -18.56
N GLU A 88 26.31 20.39 -19.83
CA GLU A 88 25.16 19.76 -20.46
C GLU A 88 24.90 18.35 -19.89
N LEU A 89 25.95 17.57 -19.63
CA LEU A 89 25.80 16.27 -18.97
C LEU A 89 25.17 16.42 -17.58
N SER A 90 25.57 17.43 -16.79
CA SER A 90 24.98 17.69 -15.48
C SER A 90 23.48 18.00 -15.57
N ARG A 91 23.07 18.75 -16.61
CA ARG A 91 21.67 19.04 -16.90
C ARG A 91 20.89 17.76 -17.25
N ARG A 92 21.45 16.92 -18.12
CA ARG A 92 20.84 15.65 -18.55
C ARG A 92 20.68 14.66 -17.41
N VAL A 93 21.71 14.49 -16.57
CA VAL A 93 21.63 13.68 -15.35
C VAL A 93 20.51 14.17 -14.44
N THR A 94 20.38 15.48 -14.27
CA THR A 94 19.30 16.06 -13.47
C THR A 94 17.91 15.74 -14.05
N GLN A 95 17.75 15.82 -15.37
CA GLN A 95 16.49 15.46 -16.03
C GLN A 95 16.14 13.98 -15.82
N ALA A 96 17.08 13.08 -16.12
CA ALA A 96 16.89 11.63 -15.94
C ALA A 96 16.54 11.29 -14.48
N MET A 97 17.21 11.92 -13.51
CA MET A 97 16.89 11.75 -12.08
C MET A 97 15.48 12.22 -11.73
N GLN A 98 15.06 13.39 -12.23
CA GLN A 98 13.72 13.93 -11.98
C GLN A 98 12.63 13.03 -12.56
N GLU A 99 12.86 12.50 -13.76
CA GLU A 99 11.91 11.59 -14.41
C GLU A 99 11.80 10.26 -13.64
N ALA A 100 12.94 9.64 -13.29
CA ALA A 100 12.97 8.39 -12.52
C ALA A 100 12.27 8.57 -11.16
N HIS A 101 12.53 9.70 -10.49
CA HIS A 101 11.88 10.04 -9.21
C HIS A 101 10.37 10.22 -9.37
N SER A 102 9.92 10.94 -10.40
CA SER A 102 8.50 11.13 -10.69
C SER A 102 7.78 9.79 -10.90
N LYS A 103 8.38 8.90 -11.71
CA LYS A 103 7.86 7.55 -11.97
C LYS A 103 7.83 6.70 -10.69
N SER A 104 8.90 6.73 -9.89
CA SER A 104 8.98 6.01 -8.61
C SER A 104 7.90 6.45 -7.61
N VAL A 105 7.68 7.77 -7.46
CA VAL A 105 6.61 8.32 -6.61
C VAL A 105 5.23 7.87 -7.11
N ALA A 106 4.99 7.92 -8.42
CA ALA A 106 3.72 7.48 -9.00
C ALA A 106 3.47 5.99 -8.74
N GLY A 107 4.48 5.14 -8.97
CA GLY A 107 4.40 3.71 -8.68
C GLY A 107 4.17 3.41 -7.20
N MET A 108 4.83 4.13 -6.30
CA MET A 108 4.59 4.00 -4.86
C MET A 108 3.14 4.33 -4.48
N LYS A 109 2.58 5.42 -5.02
CA LYS A 109 1.19 5.80 -4.78
C LYS A 109 0.21 4.73 -5.27
N GLU A 110 0.47 4.14 -6.44
CA GLU A 110 -0.35 3.07 -6.99
C GLU A 110 -0.34 1.82 -6.09
N LYS A 111 0.84 1.39 -5.63
CA LYS A 111 0.99 0.24 -4.72
C LYS A 111 0.28 0.46 -3.38
N MET A 112 0.40 1.66 -2.80
CA MET A 112 -0.29 2.02 -1.56
C MET A 112 -1.82 2.06 -1.73
N ARG A 113 -2.31 2.52 -2.88
CA ARG A 113 -3.74 2.47 -3.21
C ARG A 113 -4.23 1.03 -3.32
N GLY A 114 -3.46 0.16 -3.98
CA GLY A 114 -3.78 -1.27 -4.08
C GLY A 114 -3.83 -1.95 -2.70
N LEU A 115 -2.91 -1.62 -1.79
CA LEU A 115 -2.92 -2.11 -0.41
C LEU A 115 -4.20 -1.71 0.33
N ALA A 116 -4.58 -0.43 0.26
CA ALA A 116 -5.79 0.06 0.91
C ALA A 116 -7.06 -0.65 0.41
N GLN A 117 -7.14 -0.89 -0.91
CA GLN A 117 -8.25 -1.63 -1.54
C GLN A 117 -8.29 -3.10 -1.09
N ASN A 118 -7.16 -3.80 -1.09
CA ASN A 118 -7.08 -5.21 -0.71
C ASN A 118 -7.45 -5.45 0.76
N LEU A 119 -7.15 -4.48 1.63
CA LEU A 119 -7.46 -4.56 3.05
C LEU A 119 -8.89 -4.09 3.37
N GLY A 120 -9.67 -3.65 2.37
CA GLY A 120 -10.99 -3.09 2.57
C GLY A 120 -10.98 -1.83 3.43
N LEU A 121 -9.84 -1.14 3.51
CA LEU A 121 -9.71 0.08 4.28
C LEU A 121 -10.41 1.20 3.50
N PRO A 122 -11.37 1.94 4.11
CA PRO A 122 -11.92 3.13 3.48
C PRO A 122 -10.75 4.04 3.12
N GLY A 123 -10.71 4.48 1.86
CA GLY A 123 -9.53 5.09 1.24
C GLY A 123 -8.80 6.04 2.18
N LEU A 124 -7.50 5.79 2.39
CA LEU A 124 -6.64 6.64 3.20
C LEU A 124 -6.84 8.11 2.75
N PRO A 125 -7.33 9.01 3.62
CA PRO A 125 -7.48 10.41 3.24
C PRO A 125 -6.07 11.00 3.05
N GLY A 126 -5.76 11.37 1.81
CA GLY A 126 -4.46 11.87 1.39
C GLY A 126 -4.51 12.28 -0.08
N GLN A 127 -5.35 13.27 -0.35
CA GLN A 127 -5.28 14.14 -1.52
C GLN A 127 -4.08 15.08 -1.35
#